data_AF-A0A430KUH0-F1
#
_entry.id   AF-A0A430KUH0-F1
#
_cell.length_a   1.000
_cell.length_b   1.000
_cell.length_c   1.000
_cell.angle_alpha   90.00
_cell.angle_beta   90.00
_cell.angle_gamma   90.00
#
_symmetry.space_group_name_H-M   'P 1'
#
loop_
_entity.id
_entity.type
_entity.pdbx_description
1 polymer ?
#
loop_
_entity_poly.entity_id
_entity_poly.type
_entity_poly.pdbx_seq_one_letter_code
_entity_poly.pdbx_strand_id
1 'polypeptide(L)'
;MRKQIIIGITAAIIGAGALTAGIASAHDKDRCGDREEGRQGKHAQMEDGKHAGKRLHAMAEKLGLSEEQEAQMKTLFKDRHEQMREQRGQIKEMHAALRNLDVNAADYDEQVAGLVTQAQENTAEMIQMRAQQKKDMFAILTPEQQEKFSEMRPDKPRHGGKKHSHDD
;
A
#
# COMPACT_ATOMS: atom_id res chain seq x y z
N MET A 1 10.31 45.44 1.06
CA MET A 1 10.31 45.25 -0.40
C MET A 1 10.39 43.76 -0.69
N ARG A 2 9.32 43.22 -1.29
CA ARG A 2 9.12 41.80 -1.61
C ARG A 2 10.08 41.39 -2.73
N LYS A 3 10.69 40.21 -2.63
CA LYS A 3 11.18 39.46 -3.79
C LYS A 3 10.69 38.02 -3.67
N GLN A 4 9.58 37.77 -4.32
CA GLN A 4 9.00 36.46 -4.58
C GLN A 4 9.82 35.80 -5.70
N ILE A 5 10.42 34.64 -5.44
CA ILE A 5 11.07 33.83 -6.48
C ILE A 5 10.09 32.72 -6.84
N ILE A 6 9.37 32.93 -7.94
CA ILE A 6 8.51 31.95 -8.57
C ILE A 6 9.41 31.03 -9.40
N ILE A 7 9.69 29.82 -8.90
CA ILE A 7 10.32 28.76 -9.69
C ILE A 7 9.17 27.98 -10.35
N GLY A 8 8.88 28.35 -11.60
CA GLY A 8 7.98 27.59 -12.46
C GLY A 8 8.66 26.31 -12.91
N ILE A 9 8.12 25.15 -12.50
CA ILE A 9 8.52 23.85 -13.01
C ILE A 9 7.58 23.51 -14.17
N THR A 10 8.03 23.76 -15.39
CA THR A 10 7.40 23.27 -16.61
C THR A 10 7.76 21.80 -16.81
N ALA A 11 6.85 20.89 -16.48
CA ALA A 11 6.96 19.48 -16.82
C ALA A 11 6.38 19.27 -18.23
N ALA A 12 7.27 19.12 -19.22
CA ALA A 12 6.93 18.62 -20.54
C ALA A 12 6.98 17.08 -20.49
N ILE A 13 5.83 16.43 -20.61
CA ILE A 13 5.75 14.96 -20.76
C ILE A 13 5.58 14.67 -22.24
N ILE A 14 6.65 14.18 -22.85
CA ILE A 14 6.69 13.62 -24.20
C ILE A 14 6.12 12.20 -24.12
N GLY A 15 5.08 11.94 -24.89
CA GLY A 15 4.54 10.59 -25.09
C GLY A 15 5.34 9.79 -26.10
N ALA A 16 5.33 8.47 -25.95
CA ALA A 16 5.52 7.51 -27.03
C ALA A 16 4.88 6.18 -26.61
N GLY A 17 4.02 5.63 -27.47
CA GLY A 17 3.33 4.37 -27.24
C GLY A 17 4.15 3.15 -27.63
N ALA A 18 3.64 1.97 -27.25
CA ALA A 18 3.90 0.71 -27.95
C ALA A 18 2.72 -0.24 -27.68
N LEU A 19 2.08 -0.67 -28.77
CA LEU A 19 1.07 -1.71 -28.83
C LEU A 19 1.77 -3.07 -28.77
N THR A 20 1.33 -3.96 -27.89
CA THR A 20 1.57 -5.40 -28.04
C THR A 20 0.30 -6.18 -27.73
N ALA A 21 -0.26 -6.77 -28.79
CA ALA A 21 -1.30 -7.78 -28.73
C ALA A 21 -0.73 -9.11 -28.22
N GLY A 22 -1.43 -9.76 -27.29
CA GLY A 22 -1.20 -11.14 -26.89
C GLY A 22 -2.55 -11.81 -26.68
N ILE A 23 -2.85 -12.83 -27.49
CA ILE A 23 -4.07 -13.64 -27.46
C ILE A 23 -3.75 -14.98 -26.77
N ALA A 24 -4.78 -15.57 -26.15
CA ALA A 24 -4.96 -16.96 -25.70
C ALA A 24 -4.31 -17.31 -24.35
N SER A 25 -5.00 -17.96 -23.42
CA SER A 25 -5.91 -19.11 -23.60
C SER A 25 -7.00 -19.19 -22.52
N ALA A 26 -8.13 -19.79 -22.90
CA ALA A 26 -9.22 -20.15 -22.01
C ALA A 26 -8.79 -21.33 -21.13
N HIS A 27 -9.02 -21.23 -19.82
CA HIS A 27 -8.96 -22.37 -18.93
C HIS A 27 -10.36 -22.67 -18.40
N ASP A 28 -10.71 -23.93 -18.60
CA ASP A 28 -11.94 -24.60 -18.26
C ASP A 28 -12.30 -24.40 -16.77
N LYS A 29 -13.57 -24.11 -16.51
CA LYS A 29 -14.11 -23.91 -15.17
C LYS A 29 -15.03 -25.08 -14.88
N ASP A 30 -14.50 -26.16 -14.33
CA ASP A 30 -15.29 -27.12 -13.58
C ASP A 30 -14.42 -27.92 -12.60
N ARG A 31 -14.47 -27.53 -11.33
CA ARG A 31 -14.39 -28.38 -10.12
C ARG A 31 -14.51 -27.50 -8.87
N CYS A 32 -15.71 -27.01 -8.62
CA CYS A 32 -16.12 -26.54 -7.30
C CYS A 32 -16.47 -27.78 -6.47
N GLY A 33 -15.63 -28.14 -5.50
CA GLY A 33 -15.99 -29.10 -4.47
C GLY A 33 -16.90 -28.44 -3.44
N ASP A 34 -18.05 -29.06 -3.20
CA ASP A 34 -19.04 -28.71 -2.19
C ASP A 34 -18.43 -28.41 -0.82
N ARG A 35 -18.71 -27.21 -0.30
CA ARG A 35 -18.65 -26.91 1.13
C ARG A 35 -19.79 -25.96 1.47
N GLU A 36 -20.98 -26.54 1.66
CA GLU A 36 -22.08 -25.85 2.32
C GLU A 36 -21.79 -25.66 3.82
N GLU A 37 -22.43 -24.62 4.36
CA GLU A 37 -22.56 -24.22 5.76
C GLU A 37 -21.45 -23.33 6.38
N GLY A 38 -21.74 -22.03 6.35
CA GLY A 38 -21.01 -21.00 7.10
C GLY A 38 -21.28 -19.60 6.56
N ARG A 39 -22.45 -19.03 6.85
CA ARG A 39 -22.76 -17.61 6.59
C ARG A 39 -21.75 -16.72 7.35
N GLN A 40 -20.67 -16.29 6.70
CA GLN A 40 -19.91 -15.07 7.03
C GLN A 40 -18.73 -14.89 6.06
N GLY A 41 -18.89 -14.01 5.06
CA GLY A 41 -17.80 -13.71 4.13
C GLY A 41 -18.01 -12.50 3.23
N LYS A 42 -19.02 -11.66 3.51
CA LYS A 42 -19.35 -10.48 2.68
C LYS A 42 -18.82 -9.17 3.30
N HIS A 43 -17.58 -9.11 3.74
CA HIS A 43 -16.97 -7.86 4.25
C HIS A 43 -15.47 -7.71 3.94
N ALA A 44 -15.01 -8.09 2.74
CA ALA A 44 -13.56 -8.05 2.44
C ALA A 44 -13.14 -7.17 1.26
N GLN A 45 -14.03 -6.40 0.60
CA GLN A 45 -13.63 -5.78 -0.66
C GLN A 45 -14.06 -4.33 -0.94
N MET A 46 -14.70 -3.61 -0.02
CA MET A 46 -15.26 -2.28 -0.31
C MET A 46 -14.92 -1.17 0.72
N GLU A 47 -13.87 -1.33 1.54
CA GLU A 47 -13.58 -0.34 2.62
C GLU A 47 -12.15 0.20 2.69
N ASP A 48 -11.21 -0.21 1.84
CA ASP A 48 -9.80 0.25 1.91
C ASP A 48 -9.67 1.79 1.87
N GLY A 49 -10.46 2.47 1.04
CA GLY A 49 -10.42 3.94 0.90
C GLY A 49 -11.05 4.71 2.07
N LYS A 50 -12.13 4.17 2.66
CA LYS A 50 -12.85 4.84 3.76
C LYS A 50 -12.03 4.84 5.06
N HIS A 51 -11.29 3.78 5.30
CA HIS A 51 -10.42 3.68 6.49
C HIS A 51 -9.19 4.57 6.38
N ALA A 52 -8.60 4.70 5.18
CA ALA A 52 -7.47 5.60 4.96
C ALA A 52 -7.83 7.06 5.23
N GLY A 53 -8.97 7.53 4.71
CA GLY A 53 -9.46 8.89 4.95
C GLY A 53 -9.74 9.19 6.43
N LYS A 54 -10.32 8.23 7.17
CA LYS A 54 -10.56 8.35 8.62
C LYS A 54 -9.26 8.47 9.42
N ARG A 55 -8.22 7.72 9.06
CA ARG A 55 -6.92 7.79 9.74
C ARG A 55 -6.21 9.12 9.51
N LEU A 56 -6.30 9.64 8.29
CA LEU A 56 -5.76 10.96 7.97
C LEU A 56 -6.48 12.06 8.77
N HIS A 57 -7.81 12.03 8.81
CA HIS A 57 -8.60 12.98 9.59
C HIS A 57 -8.23 12.95 11.07
N ALA A 58 -8.16 11.75 11.66
CA ALA A 58 -7.78 11.60 13.06
C ALA A 58 -6.35 12.09 13.35
N MET A 59 -5.42 11.93 12.40
CA MET A 59 -4.07 12.47 12.53
C MET A 59 -4.08 14.00 12.46
N ALA A 60 -4.84 14.56 11.52
CA ALA A 60 -4.95 16.00 11.32
C ALA A 60 -5.51 16.71 12.55
N GLU A 61 -6.61 16.18 13.12
CA GLU A 61 -7.20 16.68 14.36
C GLU A 61 -6.20 16.58 15.54
N LYS A 62 -5.52 15.43 15.67
CA LYS A 62 -4.54 15.26 16.75
C LYS A 62 -3.35 16.20 16.62
N LEU A 63 -2.90 16.53 15.41
CA LEU A 63 -1.80 17.45 15.18
C LEU A 63 -2.24 18.92 15.19
N GLY A 64 -3.54 19.20 15.11
CA GLY A 64 -4.06 20.55 14.98
C GLY A 64 -3.58 21.20 13.69
N LEU A 65 -3.76 20.51 12.56
CA LEU A 65 -3.36 21.03 11.25
C LEU A 65 -4.27 22.18 10.82
N SER A 66 -3.72 23.18 10.12
CA SER A 66 -4.53 24.20 9.44
C SER A 66 -5.22 23.62 8.20
N GLU A 67 -6.25 24.31 7.68
CA GLU A 67 -6.94 23.90 6.45
C GLU A 67 -5.97 23.74 5.26
N GLU A 68 -4.97 24.63 5.17
CA GLU A 68 -3.94 24.55 4.13
C GLU A 68 -3.03 23.35 4.32
N GLN A 69 -2.62 23.04 5.56
CA GLN A 69 -1.80 21.87 5.87
C GLN A 69 -2.57 20.57 5.60
N GLU A 70 -3.87 20.52 5.95
CA GLU A 70 -4.73 19.38 5.65
C GLU A 70 -4.88 19.14 4.15
N ALA A 71 -5.07 20.20 3.37
CA ALA A 71 -5.16 20.11 1.92
C ALA A 71 -3.85 19.58 1.29
N GLN A 72 -2.70 20.07 1.75
CA GLN A 72 -1.39 19.57 1.30
C GLN A 72 -1.20 18.10 1.68
N MET A 73 -1.57 17.73 2.89
CA MET A 73 -1.47 16.37 3.38
C MET A 73 -2.35 15.41 2.57
N LYS A 74 -3.59 15.80 2.28
CA LYS A 74 -4.53 15.01 1.48
C LYS A 74 -4.01 14.76 0.06
N THR A 75 -3.41 15.76 -0.57
CA THR A 75 -2.76 15.62 -1.89
C THR A 75 -1.58 14.65 -1.79
N LEU A 76 -0.69 14.82 -0.80
CA LEU A 76 0.44 13.93 -0.57
C LEU A 76 0.00 12.47 -0.42
N PHE A 77 -1.04 12.19 0.39
CA PHE A 77 -1.55 10.83 0.58
C PHE A 77 -2.24 10.27 -0.67
N LYS A 78 -2.91 11.11 -1.46
CA LYS A 78 -3.54 10.68 -2.72
C LYS A 78 -2.47 10.24 -3.74
N ASP A 79 -1.43 11.04 -3.94
CA ASP A 79 -0.36 10.73 -4.88
C ASP A 79 0.40 9.45 -4.48
N ARG A 80 0.62 9.26 -3.17
CA ARG A 80 1.25 8.04 -2.65
C ARG A 80 0.34 6.81 -2.73
N HIS A 81 -0.98 6.98 -2.78
CA HIS A 81 -1.91 5.84 -2.85
C HIS A 81 -1.73 5.04 -4.16
N GLU A 82 -1.47 5.72 -5.27
CA GLU A 82 -1.25 5.08 -6.57
C GLU A 82 0.03 4.25 -6.56
N GLN A 83 1.14 4.83 -6.07
CA GLN A 83 2.42 4.12 -5.92
C GLN A 83 2.29 2.89 -4.99
N MET A 84 1.57 3.05 -3.86
CA MET A 84 1.31 1.94 -2.94
C MET A 84 0.43 0.85 -3.58
N ARG A 85 -0.47 1.19 -4.51
CA ARG A 85 -1.34 0.21 -5.17
C ARG A 85 -0.54 -0.69 -6.10
N GLU A 86 0.40 -0.12 -6.85
CA GLU A 86 1.31 -0.86 -7.72
C GLU A 86 2.19 -1.83 -6.93
N GLN A 87 2.87 -1.33 -5.90
CA GLN A 87 3.70 -2.15 -5.01
C GLN A 87 2.89 -3.28 -4.33
N ARG A 88 1.64 -3.00 -3.92
CA ARG A 88 0.73 -4.04 -3.39
C ARG A 88 0.41 -5.12 -4.43
N GLY A 89 0.36 -4.77 -5.72
CA GLY A 89 0.21 -5.73 -6.82
C GLY A 89 1.41 -6.67 -6.90
N GLN A 90 2.62 -6.11 -6.96
CA GLN A 90 3.86 -6.87 -7.04
C GLN A 90 4.04 -7.83 -5.86
N ILE A 91 3.75 -7.38 -4.63
CA ILE A 91 3.81 -8.24 -3.43
C ILE A 91 2.77 -9.37 -3.50
N LYS A 92 1.56 -9.10 -4.00
CA LYS A 92 0.52 -10.13 -4.15
C LYS A 92 0.91 -11.18 -5.18
N GLU A 93 1.50 -10.77 -6.28
CA GLU A 93 1.99 -11.65 -7.34
C GLU A 93 3.12 -12.52 -6.83
N MET A 94 4.13 -11.93 -6.17
CA MET A 94 5.22 -12.67 -5.53
C MET A 94 4.69 -13.70 -4.52
N HIS A 95 3.74 -13.33 -3.64
CA HIS A 95 3.11 -14.27 -2.72
C HIS A 95 2.31 -15.37 -3.44
N ALA A 96 1.71 -15.09 -4.59
CA ALA A 96 1.01 -16.09 -5.39
C ALA A 96 2.00 -17.07 -6.03
N ALA A 97 3.09 -16.57 -6.61
CA ALA A 97 4.16 -17.39 -7.14
C ALA A 97 4.74 -18.33 -6.08
N LEU A 98 5.01 -17.79 -4.88
CA LEU A 98 5.54 -18.58 -3.76
C LEU A 98 4.58 -19.67 -3.28
N ARG A 99 3.25 -19.42 -3.30
CA ARG A 99 2.24 -20.44 -2.99
C ARG A 99 2.10 -21.51 -4.07
N ASN A 100 2.40 -21.17 -5.32
CA ASN A 100 2.22 -22.02 -6.49
C ASN A 100 3.52 -22.71 -6.94
N LEU A 101 4.62 -22.56 -6.19
CA LEU A 101 5.88 -23.23 -6.47
C LEU A 101 5.69 -24.76 -6.49
N ASP A 102 6.12 -25.39 -7.58
CA ASP A 102 6.21 -26.85 -7.65
C ASP A 102 7.55 -27.31 -7.07
N VAL A 103 7.49 -28.00 -5.92
CA VAL A 103 8.66 -28.53 -5.22
C VAL A 103 9.41 -29.62 -6.00
N ASN A 104 8.81 -30.19 -7.04
CA ASN A 104 9.43 -31.22 -7.87
C ASN A 104 10.04 -30.64 -9.17
N ALA A 105 9.93 -29.34 -9.39
CA ALA A 105 10.50 -28.70 -10.57
C ALA A 105 12.04 -28.79 -10.55
N ALA A 106 12.64 -29.04 -11.72
CA ALA A 106 14.09 -29.17 -11.85
C ALA A 106 14.84 -27.86 -11.53
N ASP A 107 14.16 -26.72 -11.63
CA ASP A 107 14.65 -25.37 -11.38
C ASP A 107 14.10 -24.77 -10.08
N TYR A 108 13.57 -25.59 -9.16
CA TYR A 108 12.94 -25.12 -7.91
C TYR A 108 13.81 -24.12 -7.13
N ASP A 109 15.09 -24.46 -6.90
CA ASP A 109 16.00 -23.59 -6.15
C ASP A 109 16.27 -22.25 -6.86
N GLU A 110 16.29 -22.25 -8.20
CA GLU A 110 16.43 -21.03 -9.00
C GLU A 110 15.17 -20.16 -8.89
N GLN A 111 13.97 -20.75 -8.95
CA GLN A 111 12.71 -20.03 -8.75
C GLN A 111 12.64 -19.42 -7.35
N VAL A 112 13.06 -20.17 -6.32
CA VAL A 112 13.13 -19.67 -4.93
C VAL A 112 14.12 -18.49 -4.83
N ALA A 113 15.31 -18.59 -5.42
CA ALA A 113 16.29 -17.51 -5.42
C ALA A 113 15.75 -16.23 -6.10
N GLY A 114 15.03 -16.39 -7.21
CA GLY A 114 14.34 -15.29 -7.90
C GLY A 114 13.30 -14.60 -7.01
N LEU A 115 12.44 -15.39 -6.33
CA LEU A 115 11.42 -14.85 -5.42
C LEU A 115 12.03 -14.16 -4.19
N VAL A 116 13.15 -14.68 -3.66
CA VAL A 116 13.88 -14.03 -2.57
C VAL A 116 14.42 -12.66 -3.03
N THR A 117 14.98 -12.58 -4.24
CA THR A 117 15.47 -11.32 -4.80
C THR A 117 14.33 -10.31 -4.96
N GLN A 118 13.20 -10.75 -5.52
CA GLN A 118 12.01 -9.90 -5.65
C GLN A 118 11.49 -9.43 -4.27
N ALA A 119 11.52 -10.29 -3.25
CA ALA A 119 11.14 -9.90 -1.89
C ALA A 119 12.06 -8.84 -1.29
N GLN A 120 13.36 -8.93 -1.55
CA GLN A 120 14.35 -7.94 -1.11
C GLN A 120 14.11 -6.59 -1.77
N GLU A 121 13.88 -6.58 -3.08
CA GLU A 121 13.58 -5.36 -3.86
C GLU A 121 12.29 -4.69 -3.38
N ASN A 122 11.20 -5.46 -3.25
CA ASN A 122 9.92 -4.98 -2.73
C ASN A 122 10.09 -4.38 -1.32
N THR A 123 10.91 -5.00 -0.48
CA THR A 123 11.18 -4.50 0.88
C THR A 123 11.99 -3.20 0.85
N ALA A 124 13.03 -3.13 0.01
CA ALA A 124 13.85 -1.94 -0.14
C ALA A 124 13.02 -0.75 -0.62
N GLU A 125 12.20 -0.96 -1.65
CA GLU A 125 11.30 0.06 -2.18
C GLU A 125 10.28 0.52 -1.13
N MET A 126 9.69 -0.40 -0.37
CA MET A 126 8.76 -0.06 0.72
C MET A 126 9.43 0.82 1.79
N ILE A 127 10.68 0.52 2.18
CA ILE A 127 11.43 1.31 3.15
C ILE A 127 11.67 2.72 2.60
N GLN A 128 12.14 2.83 1.36
CA GLN A 128 12.38 4.12 0.70
C GLN A 128 11.11 4.95 0.61
N MET A 129 10.00 4.35 0.18
CA MET A 129 8.71 5.01 0.06
C MET A 129 8.21 5.54 1.41
N ARG A 130 8.32 4.74 2.48
CA ARG A 130 7.95 5.16 3.84
C ARG A 130 8.83 6.29 4.35
N ALA A 131 10.14 6.22 4.10
CA ALA A 131 11.07 7.26 4.49
C ALA A 131 10.77 8.58 3.76
N GLN A 132 10.53 8.52 2.45
CA GLN A 132 10.19 9.67 1.63
C GLN A 132 8.84 10.27 2.05
N GLN A 133 7.82 9.43 2.27
CA GLN A 133 6.53 9.89 2.78
C GLN A 133 6.66 10.58 4.14
N LYS A 134 7.47 10.03 5.06
CA LYS A 134 7.74 10.67 6.35
C LYS A 134 8.41 12.03 6.16
N LYS A 135 9.42 12.11 5.28
CA LYS A 135 10.12 13.37 4.97
C LYS A 135 9.15 14.42 4.41
N ASP A 136 8.31 14.07 3.45
CA ASP A 136 7.37 14.99 2.82
C ASP A 136 6.29 15.49 3.80
N MET A 137 5.81 14.61 4.67
CA MET A 137 4.90 14.97 5.74
C MET A 137 5.54 15.94 6.73
N PHE A 138 6.78 15.71 7.17
CA PHE A 138 7.49 16.62 8.07
C PHE A 138 7.70 18.01 7.45
N ALA A 139 7.83 18.10 6.12
CA ALA A 139 7.95 19.39 5.44
C ALA A 139 6.68 20.25 5.50
N ILE A 140 5.51 19.65 5.76
CA ILE A 140 4.22 20.35 5.92
C ILE A 140 4.01 20.81 7.37
N LEU A 141 4.58 20.08 8.34
CA LEU A 141 4.38 20.31 9.76
C LEU A 141 5.29 21.41 10.31
N THR A 142 4.77 22.17 11.28
CA THR A 142 5.60 23.08 12.10
C THR A 142 6.52 22.27 13.02
N PRO A 143 7.62 22.86 13.56
CA PRO A 143 8.51 22.15 14.48
C PRO A 143 7.79 21.53 15.69
N GLU A 144 6.84 22.26 16.29
CA GLU A 144 6.02 21.79 17.41
C GLU A 144 5.12 20.60 17.01
N GLN A 145 4.55 20.64 15.80
CA GLN A 145 3.75 19.54 15.27
C GLN A 145 4.61 18.30 14.95
N GLN A 146 5.87 18.48 14.52
CA GLN A 146 6.80 17.37 14.25
C GLN A 146 7.20 16.62 15.52
N GLU A 147 7.42 17.35 16.63
CA GLU A 147 7.67 16.77 17.94
C GLU A 147 6.46 15.95 18.39
N LYS A 148 5.26 16.56 18.36
CA LYS A 148 4.00 15.88 18.68
C LYS A 148 3.78 14.63 17.81
N PHE A 149 4.09 14.71 16.51
CA PHE A 149 3.98 13.56 15.61
C PHE A 149 4.95 12.44 15.99
N SER A 150 6.17 12.77 16.44
CA SER A 150 7.17 11.77 16.85
C SER A 150 6.78 11.05 18.14
N GLU A 151 6.00 11.70 19.00
CA GLU A 151 5.43 11.11 20.21
C GLU A 151 4.20 10.24 19.95
N MET A 152 3.51 10.45 18.82
CA MET A 152 2.41 9.58 18.39
C MET A 152 2.95 8.20 18.07
N ARG A 153 2.82 7.27 19.02
CA ARG A 153 3.10 5.85 18.75
C ARG A 153 2.17 5.36 17.63
N PRO A 154 2.68 4.63 16.62
CA PRO A 154 1.79 3.96 15.68
C PRO A 154 0.91 3.01 16.51
N ASP A 155 -0.41 3.10 16.33
CA ASP A 155 -1.35 2.19 16.96
C ASP A 155 -0.86 0.76 16.70
N LYS A 156 -0.48 0.05 17.77
CA LYS A 156 -0.15 -1.37 17.66
C LYS A 156 -1.35 -2.05 17.01
N PRO A 157 -1.16 -2.86 15.94
CA PRO A 157 -2.27 -3.61 15.40
C PRO A 157 -2.89 -4.41 16.55
N ARG A 158 -4.15 -4.11 16.87
CA ARG A 158 -4.89 -4.89 17.86
C ARG A 158 -5.05 -6.27 17.23
N HIS A 159 -4.17 -7.21 17.58
CA HIS A 159 -4.38 -8.62 17.33
C HIS A 159 -5.62 -9.03 18.13
N GLY A 160 -6.79 -8.84 17.53
CA GLY A 160 -8.07 -9.31 18.04
C GLY A 160 -8.13 -10.82 17.89
N GLY A 161 -7.39 -11.55 18.73
CA GLY A 161 -7.69 -12.94 19.02
C GLY A 161 -9.04 -12.97 19.72
N LYS A 162 -10.12 -13.17 18.97
CA LYS A 162 -11.39 -13.65 19.52
C LYS A 162 -11.10 -15.05 20.07
N LYS A 163 -10.81 -15.14 21.37
CA LYS A 163 -10.91 -16.40 22.10
C LYS A 163 -12.39 -16.79 22.07
N HIS A 164 -12.73 -17.77 21.23
CA HIS A 164 -14.00 -18.47 21.35
C HIS A 164 -13.89 -19.33 22.61
N SER A 165 -14.54 -18.91 23.70
CA SER A 165 -14.92 -19.84 24.76
C SER A 165 -15.95 -20.78 24.15
N HIS A 166 -15.57 -22.05 24.00
CA HIS A 166 -16.55 -23.12 23.94
C HIS A 166 -16.91 -23.38 25.41
N ASP A 167 -18.11 -22.99 25.80
CA ASP A 167 -18.74 -23.55 26.99
C ASP A 167 -19.34 -24.90 26.57
N ASP A 168 -18.92 -25.96 27.26
CA ASP A 168 -19.37 -27.35 27.10
C ASP A 168 -20.86 -27.53 27.44
#